data_AF-A0A3S1PHZ3-F1
#
_entry.id   AF-A0A3S1PHZ3-F1
#
_cell.length_a   1.000
_cell.length_b   1.000
_cell.length_c   1.000
_cell.angle_alpha   90.00
_cell.angle_beta   90.00
_cell.angle_gamma   90.00
#
_symmetry.space_group_name_H-M   'P 1'
#
loop_
_entity.id
_entity.type
_entity.pdbx_description
1 polymer ?
#
loop_
_entity_poly.entity_id
_entity_poly.type
_entity_poly.pdbx_seq_one_letter_code
_entity_poly.pdbx_strand_id
1 'polypeptide(L)'
;MGALTGISLAMLAVAQSGAEAAVTRSEYCSQLGLQLDGAIQTKAVPGTSASQIAEATALQDKANRFCAERKQAQGIRTYANALKLLGVTPVDLNQ
;
A
#
# COMPACT_ATOMS: atom_id res chain seq x y z
N MET A 1 49.89 -24.38 -28.79
CA MET A 1 48.44 -24.40 -29.09
C MET A 1 47.74 -23.91 -27.85
N GLY A 2 47.40 -22.62 -27.78
CA GLY A 2 46.74 -22.02 -26.61
C GLY A 2 45.46 -21.34 -27.06
N ALA A 3 44.31 -21.81 -26.56
CA ALA A 3 43.02 -21.19 -26.78
C ALA A 3 42.63 -20.44 -25.50
N LEU A 4 42.70 -19.11 -25.54
CA LEU A 4 42.15 -18.24 -24.50
C LEU A 4 40.72 -17.90 -24.91
N THR A 5 39.73 -18.54 -24.30
CA THR A 5 38.32 -18.20 -24.49
C THR A 5 37.95 -17.03 -23.59
N GLY A 6 37.78 -15.85 -24.20
CA GLY A 6 37.27 -14.65 -23.53
C GLY A 6 35.79 -14.80 -23.19
N ILE A 7 35.45 -14.71 -21.90
CA ILE A 7 34.07 -14.65 -21.43
C ILE A 7 33.68 -13.18 -21.34
N SER A 8 32.90 -12.70 -22.32
CA SER A 8 32.30 -11.37 -22.25
C SER A 8 31.11 -11.39 -21.30
N LEU A 9 31.31 -10.86 -20.09
CA LEU A 9 30.23 -10.51 -19.15
C LEU A 9 29.57 -9.21 -19.64
N ALA A 10 28.46 -9.34 -20.35
CA ALA A 10 27.58 -8.21 -20.62
C ALA A 10 26.90 -7.79 -19.30
N MET A 11 27.44 -6.77 -18.65
CA MET A 11 26.75 -6.08 -17.56
C MET A 11 25.56 -5.34 -18.19
N LEU A 12 24.36 -5.91 -18.06
CA LEU A 12 23.11 -5.19 -18.26
C LEU A 12 22.98 -4.17 -17.12
N ALA A 13 23.58 -3.01 -17.31
CA ALA A 13 23.30 -1.83 -16.53
C ALA A 13 21.82 -1.49 -16.75
N VAL A 14 20.96 -1.92 -15.82
CA VAL A 14 19.60 -1.38 -15.74
C VAL A 14 19.78 0.08 -15.33
N ALA A 15 19.64 0.97 -16.30
CA ALA A 15 19.55 2.39 -16.02
C ALA A 15 18.30 2.58 -15.16
N GLN A 16 18.48 2.78 -13.86
CA GLN A 16 17.46 3.36 -13.00
C GLN A 16 17.28 4.81 -13.47
N SER A 17 16.50 4.98 -14.53
CA SER A 17 15.94 6.25 -14.93
C SER A 17 15.10 6.76 -13.77
N GLY A 18 15.51 7.88 -13.17
CA GLY A 18 14.82 8.60 -12.11
C GLY A 18 13.50 9.23 -12.57
N ALA A 19 12.64 8.45 -13.22
CA ALA A 19 11.22 8.71 -13.19
C ALA A 19 10.74 8.27 -11.82
N GLU A 20 10.12 9.16 -11.06
CA GLU A 20 9.33 8.77 -9.90
C GLU A 20 8.37 7.68 -10.38
N ALA A 21 8.65 6.43 -10.00
CA ALA A 21 7.88 5.31 -10.50
C ALA A 21 6.44 5.53 -10.03
N ALA A 22 5.52 5.75 -10.96
CA ALA A 22 4.12 5.99 -10.67
C ALA A 22 3.65 4.97 -9.63
N VAL A 23 3.13 5.46 -8.50
CA VAL A 23 2.80 4.59 -7.37
C VAL A 23 1.82 3.53 -7.85
N THR A 24 2.21 2.26 -7.69
CA THR A 24 1.34 1.17 -8.11
C THR A 24 0.14 1.08 -7.18
N ARG A 25 -1.01 0.61 -7.68
CA ARG A 25 -2.19 0.37 -6.82
C ARG A 25 -1.92 -0.63 -5.70
N SER A 26 -0.94 -1.52 -5.87
CA SER A 26 -0.54 -2.46 -4.83
C SER A 26 0.20 -1.74 -3.70
N GLU A 27 1.09 -0.82 -4.04
CA GLU A 27 1.78 0.02 -3.06
C GLU A 27 0.77 0.91 -2.31
N TYR A 28 -0.20 1.46 -3.03
CA TYR A 28 -1.25 2.26 -2.40
C TYR A 28 -2.12 1.45 -1.43
N CYS A 29 -2.45 0.19 -1.75
CA CYS A 29 -3.09 -0.72 -0.80
C CYS A 29 -2.23 -0.91 0.47
N SER A 30 -0.93 -1.17 0.33
CA SER A 30 -0.02 -1.38 1.47
C SER A 30 0.03 -0.16 2.38
N GLN A 31 0.20 1.03 1.80
CA GLN A 31 0.32 2.29 2.54
C GLN A 31 -0.96 2.64 3.32
N LEU A 32 -2.12 2.50 2.68
CA LEU A 32 -3.39 2.71 3.36
C LEU A 32 -3.66 1.69 4.45
N GLY A 33 -3.26 0.43 4.25
CA GLY A 33 -3.33 -0.63 5.27
C GLY A 33 -2.53 -0.25 6.52
N LEU A 34 -1.27 0.16 6.35
CA LEU A 34 -0.40 0.61 7.44
C LEU A 34 -0.95 1.86 8.14
N GLN A 35 -1.48 2.81 7.39
CA GLN A 35 -2.10 4.02 7.97
C GLN A 35 -3.31 3.65 8.85
N LEU A 36 -4.16 2.74 8.38
CA LEU A 36 -5.33 2.30 9.12
C LEU A 36 -4.95 1.48 10.37
N ASP A 37 -3.94 0.60 10.27
CA ASP A 37 -3.39 -0.12 11.41
C ASP A 37 -2.91 0.83 12.50
N GLY A 38 -2.14 1.85 12.12
CA GLY A 38 -1.70 2.89 13.04
C GLY A 38 -2.88 3.61 13.70
N ALA A 39 -3.87 4.04 12.90
CA ALA A 39 -5.06 4.73 13.41
C ALA A 39 -5.88 3.89 14.40
N ILE A 40 -6.05 2.58 14.13
CA ILE A 40 -6.75 1.66 15.03
C ILE A 40 -5.97 1.51 16.35
N GLN A 41 -4.66 1.31 16.27
CA GLN A 41 -3.82 1.11 17.46
C GLN A 41 -3.76 2.35 18.34
N THR A 42 -3.70 3.55 17.76
CA THR A 42 -3.64 4.81 18.51
C THR A 42 -5.01 5.33 18.94
N LYS A 43 -6.10 4.61 18.62
CA LYS A 43 -7.49 5.06 18.80
C LYS A 43 -7.73 6.44 18.18
N ALA A 44 -7.18 6.61 16.97
CA ALA A 44 -7.27 7.69 15.99
C ALA A 44 -7.52 9.13 16.46
N VAL A 45 -8.61 9.41 17.18
CA VAL A 45 -9.02 10.75 17.61
C VAL A 45 -9.75 10.67 18.97
N PRO A 46 -9.60 11.66 19.87
CA PRO A 46 -10.46 11.77 21.04
C PRO A 46 -11.95 11.73 20.64
N GLY A 47 -12.70 10.77 21.18
CA GLY A 47 -14.12 10.57 20.87
C GLY A 47 -14.41 9.43 19.89
N THR A 48 -13.41 8.74 19.34
CA THR A 48 -13.64 7.48 18.61
C THR A 48 -14.19 6.40 19.54
N SER A 49 -15.40 5.92 19.26
CA SER A 49 -16.04 4.85 20.03
C SER A 49 -15.46 3.47 19.70
N ALA A 50 -15.60 2.53 20.64
CA ALA A 50 -15.22 1.13 20.41
C ALA A 50 -15.95 0.52 19.20
N SER A 51 -17.19 0.94 18.92
CA SER A 51 -17.95 0.50 17.76
C SER A 51 -17.32 0.98 16.45
N GLN A 52 -16.85 2.23 16.38
CA GLN A 52 -16.16 2.75 15.20
C GLN A 52 -14.83 2.02 14.96
N ILE A 53 -14.11 1.67 16.03
CA ILE A 53 -12.88 0.88 15.92
C ILE A 53 -13.21 -0.51 15.35
N ALA A 54 -14.22 -1.19 15.88
CA ALA A 54 -14.63 -2.51 15.39
C ALA A 54 -15.08 -2.48 13.92
N GLU A 55 -15.85 -1.46 13.53
CA GLU A 55 -16.26 -1.27 12.14
C GLU A 55 -15.06 -0.98 11.22
N ALA A 56 -14.11 -0.15 11.66
CA ALA A 56 -12.88 0.11 10.91
C ALA A 56 -12.03 -1.16 10.73
N THR A 57 -11.92 -2.02 11.75
CA THR A 57 -11.25 -3.32 11.65
C THR A 57 -11.96 -4.24 10.65
N ALA A 58 -13.29 -4.32 10.67
CA ALA A 58 -14.03 -5.12 9.70
C ALA A 58 -13.84 -4.61 8.25
N LEU A 59 -13.76 -3.29 8.06
CA LEU A 59 -13.44 -2.69 6.77
C LEU A 59 -11.98 -2.97 6.36
N GLN A 60 -11.05 -2.98 7.30
CA GLN A 60 -9.65 -3.34 7.05
C GLN A 60 -9.53 -4.76 6.51
N ASP A 61 -10.15 -5.75 7.14
CA ASP A 61 -10.15 -7.14 6.67
C ASP A 61 -10.73 -7.28 5.26
N LYS A 62 -11.83 -6.56 5.00
CA LYS A 62 -12.46 -6.52 3.67
C LYS A 62 -11.54 -5.89 2.62
N ALA A 63 -10.87 -4.79 2.98
CA ALA A 63 -9.92 -4.12 2.10
C ALA A 63 -8.70 -5.00 1.80
N ASN A 64 -8.14 -5.65 2.82
CA ASN A 64 -7.04 -6.62 2.72
C ASN A 64 -7.39 -7.70 1.68
N ARG A 65 -8.59 -8.28 1.79
CA ARG A 65 -9.09 -9.28 0.85
C ARG A 65 -9.21 -8.74 -0.58
N PHE A 66 -9.77 -7.55 -0.77
CA PHE A 66 -9.85 -6.95 -2.12
C PHE A 66 -8.48 -6.69 -2.74
N CYS A 67 -7.52 -6.19 -1.95
CA CYS A 67 -6.16 -5.96 -2.44
C CYS A 67 -5.46 -7.28 -2.81
N ALA A 68 -5.66 -8.35 -2.03
CA ALA A 68 -5.15 -9.69 -2.33
C ALA A 68 -5.79 -10.31 -3.59
N GLU A 69 -7.09 -10.12 -3.79
CA GLU A 69 -7.84 -10.62 -4.96
C GLU A 69 -7.64 -9.78 -6.24
N ARG A 70 -6.61 -8.90 -6.30
CA ARG A 70 -6.36 -7.99 -7.42
C ARG A 70 -7.52 -7.02 -7.73
N LYS A 71 -8.38 -6.75 -6.74
CA LYS A 71 -9.46 -5.75 -6.78
C LYS A 71 -9.00 -4.46 -6.09
N GLN A 72 -7.80 -3.96 -6.41
CA GLN A 72 -7.16 -2.90 -5.63
C GLN A 72 -7.99 -1.61 -5.59
N ALA A 73 -8.70 -1.25 -6.65
CA ALA A 73 -9.57 -0.07 -6.66
C ALA A 73 -10.68 -0.15 -5.58
N GLN A 74 -11.23 -1.35 -5.33
CA GLN A 74 -12.22 -1.57 -4.27
C GLN A 74 -11.55 -1.58 -2.89
N GLY A 75 -10.37 -2.20 -2.78
CA GLY A 75 -9.57 -2.20 -1.55
C GLY A 75 -9.19 -0.80 -1.08
N ILE A 76 -8.58 0.00 -1.96
CA ILE A 76 -8.19 1.40 -1.72
C ILE A 76 -9.39 2.24 -1.24
N ARG A 77 -10.53 2.14 -1.94
CA ARG A 77 -11.76 2.84 -1.51
C ARG A 77 -12.25 2.40 -0.14
N THR A 78 -12.13 1.10 0.16
CA THR A 78 -12.56 0.55 1.44
C THR A 78 -11.66 1.03 2.58
N TYR A 79 -10.33 1.04 2.40
CA TYR A 79 -9.43 1.65 3.39
C TYR A 79 -9.70 3.13 3.59
N ALA A 80 -9.89 3.89 2.51
CA ALA A 80 -10.18 5.31 2.60
C ALA A 80 -11.46 5.61 3.41
N ASN A 81 -12.49 4.76 3.28
CA ASN A 81 -13.71 4.88 4.07
C ASN A 81 -13.48 4.53 5.55
N ALA A 82 -12.68 3.50 5.84
CA ALA A 82 -12.34 3.13 7.21
C ALA A 82 -11.55 4.25 7.92
N LEU A 83 -10.59 4.86 7.23
CA LEU A 83 -9.83 6.00 7.74
C LEU A 83 -10.75 7.20 8.02
N LYS A 84 -11.67 7.52 7.10
CA LYS A 84 -12.68 8.59 7.31
C LYS A 84 -13.59 8.32 8.50
N LEU A 85 -14.01 7.07 8.72
CA LEU A 85 -14.81 6.67 9.88
C LEU A 85 -14.08 6.97 11.20
N LEU A 86 -12.76 6.83 11.20
CA LEU A 86 -11.89 7.16 12.32
C LEU A 86 -11.49 8.64 12.38
N GLY A 87 -11.98 9.49 11.46
CA GLY A 87 -11.61 10.90 11.38
C GLY A 87 -10.21 11.17 10.82
N VAL A 88 -9.57 10.15 10.23
CA VAL A 88 -8.23 10.26 9.62
C VAL A 88 -8.38 10.56 8.14
N THR A 89 -7.60 11.53 7.64
CA THR A 89 -7.54 11.80 6.19
C THR A 89 -6.63 10.77 5.52
N PRO A 90 -7.13 10.02 4.51
CA PRO A 90 -6.30 9.05 3.80
C PRO A 90 -5.13 9.71 3.08
N VAL A 91 -3.95 9.06 3.11
CA VAL A 91 -2.83 9.49 2.27
C VAL A 91 -3.22 9.40 0.80
N ASP A 92 -2.88 10.41 0.00
CA ASP A 92 -3.08 10.37 -1.45
C ASP A 92 -1.73 10.17 -2.14
N LEU A 93 -1.62 9.04 -2.85
CA LEU A 93 -0.39 8.62 -3.52
C LEU A 93 -0.52 8.62 -5.05
N ASN A 94 -1.65 9.09 -5.61
CA ASN A 94 -1.85 9.21 -7.06
C ASN A 94 -1.41 10.58 -7.62
N GLN A 95 -0.43 11.23 -6.97
CA GLN A 95 0.12 12.52 -7.42
C GLN A 95 1.22 12.31 -8.46
#